data_AF-A0AAV6D3C2-F1
#
_entry.id   AF-A0AAV6D3C2-F1
#
_cell.length_a   1.000
_cell.length_b   1.000
_cell.length_c   1.000
_cell.angle_alpha   90.00
_cell.angle_beta   90.00
_cell.angle_gamma   90.00
#
_symmetry.space_group_name_H-M   'P 1'
#
loop_
_entity.id
_entity.type
_entity.pdbx_description
1 polymer ?
#
loop_
_entity_poly.entity_id
_entity_poly.type
_entity_poly.pdbx_seq_one_letter_code
_entity_poly.pdbx_strand_id
1 'polypeptide(L)'
;MPEIFDSEKWLATRPGRAPDLVRRVEKCWMTISQSKTQDQDVALLIATPFGIRRVSSMFAIGADTIIITPTDGGVMFVPTEQCAFQFEIFQPTTEKPRIIVGFAPQKGEE
;
A
#
# COMPACT_ATOMS: atom_id res chain seq x y z
N MET A 1 20.84 -3.41 -17.08
CA MET A 1 19.39 -3.50 -16.77
C MET A 1 19.21 -2.98 -15.36
N PRO A 2 18.31 -2.03 -15.09
CA PRO A 2 18.04 -1.62 -13.71
C PRO A 2 17.51 -2.85 -12.95
N GLU A 3 18.10 -3.15 -11.80
CA GLU A 3 17.59 -4.19 -10.90
C GLU A 3 16.16 -3.82 -10.50
N ILE A 4 15.20 -4.65 -10.89
CA ILE A 4 13.81 -4.51 -10.43
C ILE A 4 13.86 -4.72 -8.91
N PHE A 5 13.48 -3.68 -8.15
CA PHE A 5 13.42 -3.76 -6.71
C PHE A 5 12.38 -4.80 -6.29
N ASP A 6 12.82 -5.83 -5.58
CA ASP A 6 11.98 -6.91 -5.07
C ASP A 6 11.49 -6.53 -3.65
N SER A 7 10.28 -5.95 -3.60
CA SER A 7 9.62 -5.51 -2.36
C SER A 7 9.47 -6.66 -1.36
N GLU A 8 9.10 -7.84 -1.83
CA GLU A 8 8.86 -9.01 -0.99
C GLU A 8 10.16 -9.49 -0.32
N LYS A 9 11.25 -9.61 -1.09
CA LYS A 9 12.56 -9.96 -0.52
C LYS A 9 13.04 -8.92 0.47
N TRP A 10 12.89 -7.63 0.16
CA TRP A 10 13.32 -6.57 1.06
C TRP A 10 12.52 -6.56 2.37
N LEU A 11 11.19 -6.68 2.30
CA LEU A 11 10.33 -6.75 3.49
C LEU A 11 10.64 -7.98 4.35
N ALA A 12 10.93 -9.12 3.74
CA ALA A 12 11.25 -10.36 4.45
C ALA A 12 12.55 -10.27 5.28
N THR A 13 13.47 -9.38 4.92
CA THR A 13 14.72 -9.17 5.68
C THR A 13 14.57 -8.24 6.87
N ARG A 14 13.41 -7.58 7.04
CA ARG A 14 13.18 -6.58 8.09
C ARG A 14 12.45 -7.19 9.29
N PRO A 15 12.96 -7.02 10.51
CA PRO A 15 12.26 -7.49 11.71
C PRO A 15 11.10 -6.56 12.07
N GLY A 16 10.03 -7.13 12.63
CA GLY A 16 8.93 -6.38 13.24
C GLY A 16 7.57 -6.58 12.59
N ARG A 17 6.55 -5.96 13.19
CA ARG A 17 5.14 -6.05 12.75
C ARG A 17 4.88 -5.26 11.48
N ALA A 18 5.55 -4.13 11.29
CA ALA A 18 5.34 -3.25 10.14
C ALA A 18 5.72 -3.91 8.81
N PRO A 19 6.92 -4.51 8.62
CA PRO A 19 7.24 -5.21 7.39
C PRO A 19 6.28 -6.37 7.09
N ASP A 20 5.91 -7.13 8.12
CA ASP A 20 4.94 -8.23 8.00
C ASP A 20 3.55 -7.75 7.59
N LEU A 21 3.09 -6.63 8.15
CA LEU A 21 1.82 -6.02 7.79
C LEU A 21 1.82 -5.56 6.34
N VAL A 22 2.86 -4.83 5.91
CA VAL A 22 3.00 -4.35 4.53
C VAL A 22 2.97 -5.52 3.55
N ARG A 23 3.74 -6.60 3.83
CA ARG A 23 3.75 -7.82 3.00
C ARG A 23 2.38 -8.48 2.92
N ARG A 24 1.62 -8.55 4.02
CA ARG A 24 0.27 -9.12 4.03
C ARG A 24 -0.70 -8.30 3.19
N VAL A 25 -0.65 -6.97 3.33
CA VAL A 25 -1.51 -6.07 2.54
C VAL A 25 -1.14 -6.13 1.05
N GLU A 26 0.15 -6.16 0.71
CA GLU A 26 0.63 -6.35 -0.68
C GLU A 26 0.10 -7.67 -1.27
N LYS A 27 0.21 -8.77 -0.51
CA LYS A 27 -0.31 -10.07 -0.95
C LYS A 27 -1.83 -10.05 -1.17
N CYS A 28 -2.58 -9.44 -0.26
CA CYS A 28 -4.03 -9.27 -0.40
C CYS A 28 -4.37 -8.41 -1.63
N TRP A 29 -3.67 -7.28 -1.81
CA TRP A 29 -3.83 -6.40 -2.97
C TRP A 29 -3.64 -7.16 -4.28
N MET A 30 -2.54 -7.90 -4.40
CA MET A 30 -2.22 -8.67 -5.60
C MET A 30 -3.27 -9.76 -5.87
N THR A 31 -3.71 -10.46 -4.82
CA THR A 31 -4.75 -11.50 -4.93
C THR A 31 -6.07 -10.92 -5.44
N ILE A 32 -6.53 -9.81 -4.86
CA ILE A 32 -7.79 -9.17 -5.24
C ILE A 32 -7.66 -8.58 -6.66
N SER A 33 -6.51 -7.97 -6.97
CA SER A 33 -6.21 -7.40 -8.29
C SER A 33 -6.24 -8.45 -9.40
N GLN A 34 -5.92 -9.71 -9.09
CA GLN A 34 -6.00 -10.84 -10.02
C GLN A 34 -7.42 -11.40 -10.17
N SER A 35 -8.30 -11.18 -9.19
CA SER A 35 -9.68 -11.68 -9.18
C SER A 35 -10.72 -10.76 -9.86
N LYS A 36 -10.36 -9.50 -10.14
CA LYS A 36 -11.27 -8.50 -10.72
C LYS A 36 -11.52 -8.73 -12.21
N THR A 37 -12.65 -8.23 -12.71
CA THR A 37 -12.92 -8.18 -14.16
C THR A 37 -12.14 -7.05 -14.85
N GLN A 38 -12.11 -7.04 -16.18
CA GLN A 38 -11.35 -6.03 -16.96
C GLN A 38 -11.86 -4.60 -16.77
N ASP A 39 -13.15 -4.40 -16.51
CA ASP A 39 -13.80 -3.11 -16.28
C ASP A 39 -13.69 -2.62 -14.82
N GLN A 40 -13.13 -3.45 -13.93
CA GLN A 40 -12.99 -3.15 -12.52
C GLN A 40 -11.54 -2.83 -12.15
N ASP A 41 -11.38 -2.13 -11.04
CA ASP A 41 -10.11 -1.89 -10.39
C ASP A 41 -10.22 -2.04 -8.88
N VAL A 42 -9.08 -2.10 -8.19
CA VAL A 42 -9.02 -2.21 -6.73
C VAL A 42 -8.55 -0.89 -6.15
N ALA A 43 -9.08 -0.49 -5.01
CA ALA A 43 -8.57 0.61 -4.20
C ALA A 43 -8.15 0.07 -2.83
N LEU A 44 -6.94 0.44 -2.39
CA LEU A 44 -6.50 0.22 -1.03
C LEU A 44 -6.92 1.42 -0.21
N LEU A 45 -7.72 1.17 0.82
CA LEU A 45 -8.15 2.16 1.80
C LEU A 45 -7.45 1.87 3.13
N ILE A 46 -7.06 2.94 3.82
CA ILE A 46 -6.64 2.87 5.21
C ILE A 46 -7.62 3.66 6.07
N ALA A 47 -8.10 3.04 7.14
CA ALA A 47 -8.77 3.70 8.23
C ALA A 47 -7.75 4.00 9.35
N THR A 48 -7.68 5.26 9.76
CA THR A 48 -6.84 5.76 10.86
C THR A 48 -7.70 6.63 11.79
N PRO A 49 -7.18 7.08 12.95
CA PRO A 49 -7.88 8.07 13.78
C PRO A 49 -8.23 9.39 13.05
N PHE A 50 -7.59 9.68 11.91
CA PHE A 50 -7.82 10.88 11.10
C PHE A 50 -8.79 10.65 9.92
N GLY A 51 -9.44 9.49 9.87
CA GLY A 51 -10.41 9.11 8.84
C GLY A 51 -9.92 8.03 7.88
N ILE A 52 -10.73 7.80 6.84
CA ILE A 52 -10.47 6.79 5.80
C ILE A 52 -9.92 7.48 4.56
N ARG A 53 -8.78 7.00 4.04
CA ARG A 53 -8.15 7.56 2.83
C ARG A 53 -7.76 6.45 1.85
N ARG A 54 -7.77 6.76 0.56
CA ARG A 54 -7.17 5.90 -0.48
C ARG A 54 -5.67 6.03 -0.42
N VAL A 55 -4.97 4.91 -0.61
CA VAL A 55 -3.52 4.79 -0.52
C VAL A 55 -2.93 4.73 -1.93
N SER A 56 -1.88 5.53 -2.18
CA SER A 56 -1.05 5.45 -3.39
C SER A 56 0.28 4.73 -3.13
N SER A 57 0.81 4.81 -1.91
CA SER A 57 1.95 3.99 -1.50
C SER A 57 1.95 3.70 0.00
N MET A 58 2.60 2.59 0.36
CA MET A 58 2.80 2.16 1.73
C MET A 58 4.11 1.41 1.88
N PHE A 59 4.88 1.68 2.93
CA PHE A 59 6.10 0.91 3.24
C PHE A 59 6.42 0.94 4.73
N ALA A 60 7.16 -0.05 5.21
CA ALA A 60 7.51 -0.16 6.63
C ALA A 60 8.69 0.76 6.99
N ILE A 61 8.58 1.47 8.12
CA ILE A 61 9.66 2.21 8.75
C ILE A 61 9.92 1.66 10.17
N GLY A 62 11.03 0.96 10.32
CA GLY A 62 11.34 0.25 11.57
C GLY A 62 10.39 -0.92 11.83
N ALA A 63 10.25 -1.27 13.11
CA ALA A 63 9.55 -2.48 13.53
C ALA A 63 8.03 -2.34 13.61
N ASP A 64 7.50 -1.16 13.97
CA ASP A 64 6.08 -1.02 14.36
C ASP A 64 5.35 0.14 13.67
N THR A 65 6.03 0.85 12.77
CA THR A 65 5.46 2.02 12.06
C THR A 65 5.47 1.79 10.56
N ILE A 66 4.41 2.24 9.88
CA ILE A 66 4.34 2.29 8.43
C ILE A 66 4.26 3.74 7.95
N ILE A 67 4.82 4.00 6.78
CA ILE A 67 4.62 5.23 6.03
C ILE A 67 3.56 4.98 4.98
N ILE A 68 2.61 5.91 4.88
CA ILE A 68 1.55 5.87 3.88
C ILE A 68 1.47 7.21 3.18
N THR A 69 1.39 7.16 1.86
CA THR A 69 1.03 8.30 1.03
C THR A 69 -0.41 8.11 0.58
N PRO A 70 -1.34 8.95 1.05
CA PRO A 70 -2.70 8.92 0.54
C PRO A 70 -2.80 9.66 -0.80
N THR A 71 -3.89 9.43 -1.53
CA THR A 71 -4.06 9.94 -2.90
C THR A 71 -4.37 11.43 -2.97
N ASP A 72 -4.87 11.99 -1.87
CA ASP A 72 -5.14 13.42 -1.67
C ASP A 72 -3.90 14.21 -1.21
N GLY A 73 -2.75 13.53 -1.08
CA GLY A 73 -1.45 14.14 -0.82
C GLY A 73 -1.02 14.11 0.65
N GLY A 74 0.25 14.44 0.87
CA GLY A 74 0.91 14.35 2.17
C GLY A 74 1.51 12.97 2.45
N VAL A 75 2.08 12.82 3.65
CA VAL A 75 2.69 11.57 4.12
C VAL A 75 2.25 11.35 5.57
N MET A 76 1.83 10.14 5.87
CA MET A 76 1.39 9.73 7.20
C MET A 76 2.34 8.69 7.78
N PHE A 77 2.70 8.87 9.04
CA PHE A 77 3.42 7.88 9.84
C PHE A 77 2.40 7.26 10.78
N VAL A 78 2.08 5.98 10.56
CA VAL A 78 0.98 5.31 11.26
C VAL A 78 1.56 4.13 12.02
N PRO A 79 1.38 4.08 13.36
CA PRO A 79 1.67 2.87 14.12
C PRO A 79 0.78 1.72 13.64
N THR A 80 1.35 0.53 13.50
CA THR A 80 0.64 -0.64 12.95
C THR A 80 -0.64 -1.00 13.71
N GLU A 81 -0.68 -0.74 15.02
CA GLU A 81 -1.83 -0.99 15.88
C GLU A 81 -2.95 0.04 15.74
N GLN A 82 -2.74 1.15 15.03
CA GLN A 82 -3.70 2.24 14.84
C GLN A 82 -4.26 2.31 13.42
N CYS A 83 -4.10 1.25 12.64
CA CYS A 83 -4.61 1.20 11.27
C CYS A 83 -5.43 -0.05 10.98
N ALA A 84 -6.42 0.11 10.10
CA ALA A 84 -7.12 -0.99 9.46
C ALA A 84 -7.10 -0.78 7.94
N PHE A 85 -6.94 -1.87 7.20
CA PHE A 85 -6.92 -1.84 5.74
C PHE A 85 -8.21 -2.42 5.19
N GLN A 86 -8.71 -1.77 4.15
CA GLN A 86 -9.86 -2.23 3.39
C GLN A 86 -9.52 -2.22 1.90
N PHE A 87 -10.06 -3.20 1.19
CA PHE A 87 -9.98 -3.28 -0.26
C PHE A 87 -11.37 -3.04 -0.83
N GLU A 88 -11.44 -2.21 -1.86
CA GLU A 88 -12.69 -1.91 -2.55
C GLU A 88 -12.50 -2.20 -4.04
N ILE A 89 -13.38 -3.04 -4.60
CA ILE A 89 -13.47 -3.24 -6.05
C ILE A 89 -14.45 -2.21 -6.60
N PHE A 90 -14.05 -1.45 -7.62
CA PHE A 90 -14.86 -0.38 -8.20
C PHE A 90 -14.67 -0.29 -9.71
N GLN A 91 -15.61 0.34 -10.41
CA GLN A 91 -15.42 0.70 -11.82
C GLN A 91 -14.74 2.09 -11.90
N PRO A 92 -13.58 2.22 -12.56
CA PRO A 92 -12.87 3.49 -12.65
C PRO A 92 -13.69 4.59 -13.32
N THR A 93 -13.66 5.79 -12.74
CA THR A 93 -14.28 7.00 -13.28
C THR A 93 -13.28 8.15 -13.29
N THR A 94 -13.62 9.27 -13.92
CA THR A 94 -12.80 10.49 -13.89
C THR A 94 -12.61 11.01 -12.45
N GLU A 95 -13.64 10.85 -11.61
CA GLU A 95 -13.61 11.26 -10.20
C GLU A 95 -12.88 10.24 -9.31
N LYS A 96 -12.90 8.97 -9.70
CA LYS A 96 -12.24 7.87 -8.99
C LYS A 96 -11.33 7.11 -9.96
N PRO A 97 -10.09 7.61 -10.18
CA PRO A 97 -9.20 6.98 -11.14
C PRO A 97 -8.60 5.68 -10.59
N ARG A 98 -8.05 4.90 -11.52
CA ARG A 98 -7.17 3.75 -11.29
C ARG A 98 -5.89 4.18 -10.58
N ILE A 99 -5.44 3.37 -9.61
CA ILE A 99 -4.22 3.64 -8.84
C ILE A 99 -3.41 2.36 -8.71
N ILE A 100 -2.12 2.45 -9.06
CA ILE A 100 -1.16 1.39 -8.79
C ILE A 100 -0.52 1.70 -7.44
N VAL A 101 -0.74 0.85 -6.45
CA VAL A 101 -0.19 1.03 -5.11
C VAL A 101 1.26 0.56 -5.07
N GLY A 102 2.17 1.42 -4.59
CA GLY A 102 3.56 1.05 -4.33
C GLY A 102 3.76 0.50 -2.91
N PHE A 103 4.37 -0.67 -2.75
CA PHE A 103 4.61 -1.32 -1.45
C PHE A 103 6.06 -1.25 -0.93
N ALA A 104 6.89 -0.48 -1.64
CA ALA A 104 8.32 -0.34 -1.37
C ALA A 104 8.75 1.13 -1.40
N PRO A 105 9.83 1.49 -0.69
CA PRO A 105 10.50 2.75 -0.97
C PRO A 105 10.91 2.73 -2.44
N GLN A 106 10.46 3.71 -3.21
CA GLN A 106 11.07 3.92 -4.52
C GLN A 106 12.52 4.31 -4.24
N LYS A 107 13.49 3.58 -4.82
CA LYS A 107 14.86 4.08 -4.87
C LYS A 107 14.73 5.49 -5.45
N GLY A 108 15.08 6.50 -4.65
CA GLY A 108 15.41 7.78 -5.22
C GLY A 108 16.47 7.51 -6.28
N GLU A 109 16.28 8.03 -7.47
CA GLU A 109 17.42 8.34 -8.32
C GLU A 109 18.31 9.28 -7.49
N GLU A 110 19.29 8.72 -6.78
CA GLU A 110 20.45 9.47 -6.29
C GLU A 110 21.37 9.80 -7.46
#